data_AF-A0A397FYG2-F1
#
_entry.id   AF-A0A397FYG2-F1
#
_cell.length_a   1.000
_cell.length_b   1.000
_cell.length_c   1.000
_cell.angle_alpha   90.00
_cell.angle_beta   90.00
_cell.angle_gamma   90.00
#
_symmetry.space_group_name_H-M   'P 1'
#
loop_
_entity.id
_entity.type
_entity.pdbx_description
1 polymer ?
#
loop_
_entity_poly.entity_id
_entity_poly.type
_entity_poly.pdbx_seq_one_letter_code
_entity_poly.pdbx_strand_id
1 'polypeptide(L)'
;MFNSDKKVRSAYAIFRLSNPDIPPRDILEQCLEKLEACAVGFVPSLDFFQERRNEQVGDLVLEVFTENDSDEGITAATTEYIHHQIAHWEDDQAMLGWWQFDQYLRLKEYNHME
;
A
#
# COMPACT_ATOMS: atom_id res chain seq x y z
N MET A 1 -34.30 6.71 -4.94
CA MET A 1 -34.12 5.55 -4.04
C MET A 1 -32.66 5.15 -4.17
N PHE A 2 -31.80 5.72 -3.32
CA PHE A 2 -30.36 5.44 -3.35
C PHE A 2 -30.14 4.09 -2.68
N ASN A 3 -29.59 3.12 -3.41
CA ASN A 3 -29.31 1.79 -2.89
C ASN A 3 -28.16 1.87 -1.88
N SER A 4 -28.46 1.41 -0.66
CA SER A 4 -27.65 0.70 0.33
C SER A 4 -26.15 0.97 0.47
N ASP A 5 -25.77 1.35 1.69
CA ASP A 5 -24.80 0.62 2.53
C ASP A 5 -23.56 0.04 1.84
N LYS A 6 -22.88 0.81 0.99
CA LYS A 6 -21.53 0.43 0.59
C LYS A 6 -20.61 0.65 1.77
N LYS A 7 -20.44 -0.40 2.57
CA LYS A 7 -19.54 -0.44 3.71
C LYS A 7 -18.11 -0.32 3.18
N VAL A 8 -17.49 0.84 3.39
CA VAL A 8 -16.05 1.03 3.17
C VAL A 8 -15.29 -0.04 3.94
N ARG A 9 -14.36 -0.71 3.28
CA ARG A 9 -13.48 -1.72 3.87
C ARG A 9 -12.03 -1.30 3.70
N SER A 10 -11.19 -1.68 4.65
CA SER A 10 -9.74 -1.63 4.48
C SER A 10 -9.26 -2.90 3.78
N ALA A 11 -8.27 -2.72 2.91
CA ALA A 11 -7.43 -3.76 2.32
C ALA A 11 -5.98 -3.27 2.37
N TYR A 12 -5.04 -4.19 2.22
CA TYR A 12 -3.61 -3.87 2.29
C TYR A 12 -2.91 -4.32 1.02
N ALA A 13 -2.29 -3.36 0.33
CA ALA A 13 -1.46 -3.61 -0.85
C ALA A 13 -0.01 -3.81 -0.42
N ILE A 14 0.63 -4.85 -0.94
CA ILE A 14 1.99 -5.26 -0.59
C ILE A 14 2.88 -5.11 -1.81
N PHE A 15 3.90 -4.27 -1.69
CA PHE A 15 4.85 -3.93 -2.74
C PHE A 15 6.24 -4.45 -2.39
N ARG A 16 6.80 -5.25 -3.30
CA ARG A 16 8.20 -5.67 -3.25
C ARG A 16 9.03 -4.80 -4.18
N LEU A 17 9.74 -3.84 -3.59
CA LEU A 17 10.61 -2.93 -4.34
C LEU A 17 11.97 -3.57 -4.63
N SER A 18 12.57 -3.14 -5.74
CA SER A 18 13.90 -3.61 -6.14
C SER A 18 15.02 -2.90 -5.36
N ASN A 19 14.77 -1.67 -4.91
CA ASN A 19 15.65 -0.89 -4.07
C ASN A 19 14.81 -0.04 -3.09
N PRO A 20 14.75 -0.38 -1.79
CA PRO A 20 13.99 0.38 -0.80
C PRO A 20 14.68 1.67 -0.35
N ASP A 21 15.97 1.88 -0.69
CA ASP A 21 16.78 3.03 -0.24
C ASP A 21 16.74 4.21 -1.23
N ILE A 22 15.64 4.36 -1.97
CA ILE A 22 15.41 5.46 -2.90
C ILE A 22 14.53 6.53 -2.25
N PRO A 23 14.52 7.77 -2.77
CA PRO A 23 13.62 8.82 -2.31
C PRO A 23 12.15 8.36 -2.24
N PRO A 24 11.36 8.79 -1.23
CA PRO A 24 9.97 8.37 -1.08
C PRO A 24 9.07 8.62 -2.30
N ARG A 25 9.31 9.69 -3.06
CA ARG A 25 8.59 9.94 -4.31
C ARG A 25 8.88 8.87 -5.36
N ASP A 26 10.14 8.44 -5.50
CA ASP A 26 10.54 7.40 -6.44
C ASP A 26 9.98 6.03 -6.02
N ILE A 27 9.76 5.82 -4.71
CA ILE A 27 9.03 4.67 -4.18
C ILE A 27 7.59 4.65 -4.70
N LEU A 28 6.88 5.78 -4.63
CA LEU A 28 5.50 5.88 -5.13
C LEU A 28 5.43 5.55 -6.63
N GLU A 29 6.38 6.05 -7.42
CA GLU A 29 6.49 5.74 -8.85
C GLU A 29 6.73 4.25 -9.09
N GLN A 30 7.65 3.61 -8.35
CA GLN A 30 7.83 2.15 -8.46
C GLN A 30 6.59 1.36 -8.03
N CYS A 31 5.83 1.82 -7.03
CA CYS A 31 4.60 1.17 -6.64
C CYS A 31 3.56 1.18 -7.78
N LEU A 32 3.46 2.28 -8.54
CA LEU A 32 2.61 2.34 -9.74
C LEU A 32 3.07 1.34 -10.81
N GLU A 33 4.37 1.29 -11.10
CA GLU A 33 4.92 0.31 -12.06
C GLU A 33 4.59 -1.14 -11.66
N LYS A 34 4.62 -1.45 -10.36
CA LYS A 34 4.25 -2.79 -9.86
C LYS A 34 2.76 -3.06 -10.03
N LEU A 35 1.89 -2.07 -9.83
CA LEU A 35 0.44 -2.22 -10.07
C LEU A 35 0.17 -2.48 -11.55
N GLU A 36 0.80 -1.73 -12.44
CA GLU A 36 0.68 -1.92 -13.91
C GLU A 36 1.17 -3.30 -14.35
N ALA A 37 2.21 -3.82 -13.70
CA ALA A 37 2.76 -5.16 -13.96
C ALA A 37 1.99 -6.30 -13.27
N CYS A 38 0.89 -6.01 -12.55
CA CYS A 38 0.19 -6.98 -11.69
C CYS A 38 1.11 -7.70 -10.69
N ALA A 39 2.16 -7.01 -10.23
CA ALA A 39 3.19 -7.55 -9.34
C ALA A 39 3.01 -7.07 -7.89
N VAL A 40 1.74 -6.97 -7.45
CA VAL A 40 1.33 -6.51 -6.12
C VAL A 40 0.49 -7.59 -5.44
N GLY A 41 0.72 -7.79 -4.15
CA GLY A 41 -0.10 -8.67 -3.33
C GLY A 41 -1.21 -7.88 -2.63
N PHE A 42 -2.39 -8.46 -2.48
CA PHE A 42 -3.48 -7.88 -1.69
C PHE A 42 -3.88 -8.82 -0.55
N VAL A 43 -4.08 -8.26 0.64
CA VAL A 43 -4.65 -8.97 1.79
C VAL A 43 -5.76 -8.13 2.44
N PRO A 44 -6.80 -8.78 2.99
CA PRO A 44 -7.98 -8.05 3.47
C PRO A 44 -7.86 -7.56 4.93
N SER A 45 -6.85 -7.99 5.70
CA SER A 45 -6.61 -7.49 7.06
C SER A 45 -5.15 -7.61 7.50
N LEU A 46 -4.75 -6.83 8.51
CA LEU A 46 -3.41 -6.92 9.12
C LEU A 46 -3.14 -8.28 9.76
N ASP A 47 -4.17 -8.99 10.23
CA ASP A 47 -4.03 -10.32 10.84
C ASP A 47 -3.43 -11.33 9.85
N PHE A 48 -3.61 -11.12 8.54
CA PHE A 48 -2.98 -11.95 7.51
C PHE A 48 -1.45 -11.93 7.57
N PHE A 49 -0.84 -10.84 8.03
CA PHE A 49 0.61 -10.74 8.18
C PHE A 49 1.16 -11.54 9.36
N GLN A 50 0.30 -11.94 10.31
CA GLN A 50 0.70 -12.82 11.41
C GLN A 50 0.73 -14.30 10.99
N GLU A 51 -0.14 -14.66 10.04
CA GLU A 51 -0.34 -16.05 9.60
C GLU A 51 0.53 -16.42 8.40
N ARG A 52 0.98 -15.44 7.61
CA ARG A 52 1.85 -15.65 6.46
C ARG A 52 3.33 -15.43 6.82
N ARG A 53 4.20 -16.10 6.07
CA ARG A 53 5.68 -16.06 6.24
C ARG A 53 6.41 -15.74 4.93
N ASN A 54 5.70 -15.13 3.97
CA ASN A 54 6.26 -14.83 2.64
C ASN A 54 6.63 -13.34 2.48
N GLU A 55 6.40 -12.56 3.52
CA GLU A 55 6.84 -11.18 3.72
C GLU A 55 8.36 -11.16 3.78
N GLN A 56 8.96 -10.16 3.12
CA GLN A 56 10.39 -9.92 3.11
C GLN A 56 10.71 -8.62 3.82
N VAL A 57 11.91 -8.57 4.40
CA VAL A 57 12.46 -7.31 4.92
C VAL A 57 12.45 -6.28 3.80
N GLY A 58 11.91 -5.10 4.10
CA GLY A 58 11.79 -4.01 3.13
C GLY A 58 10.52 -4.02 2.27
N ASP A 59 9.70 -5.08 2.31
CA ASP A 59 8.37 -5.07 1.66
C ASP A 59 7.56 -3.91 2.24
N LEU A 60 6.97 -3.11 1.35
CA LEU A 60 6.11 -1.97 1.69
C LEU A 60 4.65 -2.41 1.72
N VAL A 61 3.91 -1.86 2.66
CA VAL A 61 2.48 -2.10 2.81
C VAL A 61 1.75 -0.77 2.81
N LEU A 62 0.68 -0.67 2.03
CA LEU A 62 -0.24 0.48 2.01
C LEU A 62 -1.63 0.02 2.44
N GLU A 63 -2.24 0.75 3.37
CA GLU A 63 -3.66 0.58 3.71
C GLU A 63 -4.52 1.37 2.74
N VAL A 64 -5.47 0.68 2.13
CA VAL A 64 -6.33 1.20 1.09
C VAL A 64 -7.78 1.02 1.52
N PHE A 65 -8.55 2.10 1.44
CA PHE A 65 -9.99 2.06 1.70
C PHE A 65 -10.73 1.95 0.38
N THR A 66 -11.62 0.95 0.27
CA THR A 66 -12.40 0.73 -0.95
C THR A 66 -13.83 0.31 -0.62
N GLU A 67 -14.76 0.68 -1.49
CA GLU A 67 -16.13 0.17 -1.50
C GLU A 67 -16.29 -1.10 -2.36
N ASN A 68 -15.25 -1.46 -3.11
CA ASN A 68 -15.18 -2.63 -3.97
C ASN A 68 -14.01 -3.52 -3.54
N ASP A 69 -14.31 -4.64 -2.89
CA ASP A 69 -13.33 -5.57 -2.32
C ASP A 69 -12.81 -6.61 -3.32
N SER A 70 -13.12 -6.48 -4.61
CA SER A 70 -12.46 -7.24 -5.66
C SER A 70 -11.01 -6.78 -5.85
N ASP A 71 -10.14 -7.68 -6.34
CA ASP A 71 -8.75 -7.33 -6.67
C ASP A 71 -8.67 -6.13 -7.63
N GLU A 72 -9.57 -6.03 -8.59
CA GLU A 72 -9.67 -4.88 -9.52
C GLU A 72 -10.08 -3.59 -8.78
N GLY A 73 -11.03 -3.68 -7.86
CA GLY A 73 -11.48 -2.54 -7.06
C GLY A 73 -10.40 -2.03 -6.12
N ILE A 74 -9.69 -2.94 -5.44
CA ILE A 74 -8.57 -2.61 -4.57
C ILE A 74 -7.43 -2.02 -5.41
N THR A 75 -7.09 -2.62 -6.56
CA THR A 75 -6.07 -2.09 -7.48
C THR A 75 -6.41 -0.67 -7.91
N ALA A 76 -7.63 -0.40 -8.37
CA ALA A 76 -8.05 0.93 -8.78
C ALA A 76 -7.95 1.95 -7.65
N ALA A 77 -8.43 1.62 -6.45
CA ALA A 77 -8.34 2.50 -5.28
C ALA A 77 -6.88 2.76 -4.86
N THR A 78 -6.03 1.73 -4.94
CA THR A 78 -4.59 1.84 -4.64
C THR A 78 -3.92 2.78 -5.64
N THR A 79 -4.17 2.59 -6.94
CA THR A 79 -3.63 3.42 -8.02
C THR A 79 -4.07 4.88 -7.87
N GLU A 80 -5.35 5.13 -7.61
CA GLU A 80 -5.88 6.49 -7.41
C GLU A 80 -5.22 7.18 -6.20
N TYR A 81 -5.10 6.46 -5.08
CA TYR A 81 -4.43 6.98 -3.88
C TYR A 81 -2.98 7.40 -4.16
N ILE A 82 -2.20 6.52 -4.80
CA ILE A 82 -0.79 6.79 -5.10
C ILE A 82 -0.64 7.96 -6.09
N HIS A 83 -1.48 8.02 -7.14
CA HIS A 83 -1.48 9.16 -8.05
C HIS A 83 -1.80 10.47 -7.35
N HIS A 84 -2.80 10.48 -6.46
CA HIS A 84 -3.14 11.67 -5.68
C HIS A 84 -1.96 12.11 -4.80
N GLN A 85 -1.29 11.18 -4.12
CA GLN A 85 -0.13 11.47 -3.29
C GLN A 85 1.05 12.05 -4.10
N ILE A 86 1.34 11.50 -5.28
CA ILE A 86 2.37 12.05 -6.19
C ILE A 86 1.98 13.45 -6.67
N ALA A 87 0.72 13.67 -7.05
CA ALA A 87 0.25 14.95 -7.55
C ALA A 87 0.34 16.08 -6.50
N HIS A 88 0.20 15.72 -5.21
CA HIS A 88 0.26 16.64 -4.08
C HIS A 88 1.55 16.56 -3.26
N TRP A 89 2.59 15.92 -3.81
CA TRP A 89 3.84 15.63 -3.08
C TRP A 89 4.54 16.89 -2.52
N GLU A 90 4.49 18.00 -3.25
CA GLU A 90 5.10 19.26 -2.81
C GLU A 90 4.37 19.90 -1.61
N ASP A 91 3.09 19.58 -1.44
CA ASP A 91 2.25 20.10 -0.35
C ASP A 91 2.28 19.18 0.88
N ASP A 92 2.33 17.86 0.66
CA ASP A 92 2.34 16.84 1.70
C ASP A 92 3.27 15.68 1.32
N GLN A 93 4.42 15.63 1.99
CA GLN A 93 5.43 14.59 1.81
C GLN A 93 5.22 13.40 2.75
N ALA A 94 4.17 13.41 3.56
CA ALA A 94 3.92 12.34 4.50
C ALA A 94 3.38 11.10 3.78
N MET A 95 4.11 9.99 3.88
CA MET A 95 3.66 8.65 3.48
C MET A 95 2.69 8.05 4.52
N LEU A 96 1.60 8.74 4.84
CA LEU A 96 0.61 8.27 5.83
C LEU A 96 -0.06 6.97 5.36
N GLY A 97 -0.28 6.04 6.30
CA GLY A 97 -0.85 4.73 5.95
C GLY A 97 0.09 3.83 5.15
N TRP A 98 1.38 4.17 5.10
CA TRP A 98 2.44 3.29 4.60
C TRP A 98 3.23 2.69 5.76
N TRP A 99 3.58 1.42 5.59
CA TRP A 99 4.45 0.69 6.49
C TRP A 99 5.52 -0.09 5.73
N GLN A 100 6.56 -0.51 6.44
CA GLN A 100 7.60 -1.39 5.95
C GLN A 100 7.89 -2.52 6.93
N PHE A 101 8.22 -3.71 6.42
CA PHE A 101 8.73 -4.79 7.24
C PHE A 101 10.19 -4.57 7.65
N ASP A 102 10.45 -4.53 8.96
CA ASP A 102 11.80 -4.44 9.52
C ASP A 102 12.57 -5.78 9.41
N GLN A 103 13.85 -5.77 9.83
CA GLN A 103 14.71 -6.97 9.84
C GLN A 103 14.18 -8.15 10.68
N TYR A 104 13.20 -7.91 11.55
CA TYR A 104 12.53 -8.91 12.37
C TYR A 104 11.14 -9.28 11.83
N LEU A 105 10.82 -8.87 10.59
CA LEU A 105 9.52 -9.05 9.93
C LEU A 105 8.36 -8.43 10.72
N ARG A 106 8.61 -7.28 11.36
CA ARG A 106 7.58 -6.49 12.03
C ARG A 106 7.21 -5.30 11.16
N LEU A 107 5.92 -5.06 11.03
CA LEU A 107 5.40 -3.92 10.31
C LEU A 107 5.65 -2.63 11.11
N LYS A 108 6.28 -1.63 10.47
CA LYS A 108 6.63 -0.33 11.06
C LYS A 108 6.17 0.80 10.16
N GLU A 109 5.64 1.88 10.73
CA GLU A 109 5.20 3.03 9.95
C GLU A 109 6.39 3.64 9.20
N TYR A 110 6.23 3.86 7.89
CA TYR A 110 7.33 4.24 7.01
C TYR A 110 7.90 5.62 7.35
N ASN A 111 7.06 6.59 7.73
CA ASN A 111 7.49 7.93 8.14
C ASN A 111 8.18 8.01 9.51
N HIS A 112 8.15 6.92 10.29
CA HIS A 112 8.74 6.87 11.64
C HIS A 112 9.99 5.98 11.70
N MET A 113 10.59 5.70 10.54
CA MET A 113 11.86 4.99 10.45
C MET A 113 13.01 5.98 10.67
N GLU A 114 13.50 6.04 11.90
CA GLU A 114 14.72 6.77 12.31
C GLU A 114 16.00 5.97 12.03
#